data_AF-A0A1H8WP29-F1
#
_entry.id   AF-A0A1H8WP29-F1
#
_cell.length_a   1.000
_cell.length_b   1.000
_cell.length_c   1.000
_cell.angle_alpha   90.00
_cell.angle_beta   90.00
_cell.angle_gamma   90.00
#
_symmetry.space_group_name_H-M   'P 1'
#
loop_
_entity.id
_entity.type
_entity.pdbx_description
1 polymer ?
#
loop_
_entity_poly.entity_id
_entity_poly.type
_entity_poly.pdbx_seq_one_letter_code
_entity_poly.pdbx_strand_id
1 'polypeptide(L)'
;MLIGNTMPECSDWRRPYIAGLVDNRAAVAVTIAKRSEIKIGFGVRLKCRIKLPAAESLEILTTFADEHDIVYRVDTDRDTTYDSYQFVISRRQSMQTFLRLLQPYLVVRDEAAELLCETIIPRLEAGDHQSKASFLSLMQDIETFRELVGRANRAKYDLEFFQDEWGMEAPS
;
A
#
# COMPACT_ATOMS: atom_id res chain seq x y z
N MET A 1 53.01 -2.31 0.37
CA MET A 1 51.74 -2.25 -0.38
C MET A 1 50.69 -2.90 0.50
N LEU A 2 49.93 -2.10 1.25
CA LEU A 2 48.89 -2.61 2.15
C LEU A 2 47.64 -2.86 1.32
N ILE A 3 47.20 -4.11 1.27
CA ILE A 3 45.98 -4.53 0.59
C ILE A 3 44.84 -4.03 1.47
N GLY A 4 44.10 -3.04 0.97
CA GLY A 4 42.94 -2.50 1.65
C GLY A 4 41.92 -3.61 1.87
N ASN A 5 41.64 -3.91 3.13
CA ASN A 5 40.56 -4.77 3.53
C ASN A 5 39.26 -3.98 3.33
N THR A 6 38.76 -3.92 2.09
CA THR A 6 37.39 -3.46 1.84
C THR A 6 36.47 -4.50 2.47
N MET A 7 35.89 -4.15 3.62
CA MET A 7 34.70 -4.83 4.12
C MET A 7 33.69 -4.86 2.96
N PRO A 8 33.01 -5.99 2.73
CA PRO A 8 31.92 -6.02 1.75
C PRO A 8 30.96 -4.87 2.10
N GLU A 9 30.60 -4.06 1.11
CA GLU A 9 29.53 -3.07 1.24
C GLU A 9 28.37 -3.74 1.95
N CYS A 10 28.03 -3.26 3.15
CA CYS A 10 26.88 -3.75 3.88
C CYS A 10 25.68 -3.46 2.98
N SER A 11 25.18 -4.49 2.30
CA SER A 11 23.95 -4.42 1.52
C SER A 11 22.89 -3.76 2.39
N ASP A 12 22.18 -2.77 1.84
CA ASP A 12 21.28 -1.92 2.61
C ASP A 12 20.30 -2.74 3.48
N TRP A 13 20.68 -2.94 4.74
CA TRP A 13 20.01 -3.83 5.69
C TRP A 13 18.61 -3.31 6.04
N ARG A 14 18.35 -2.03 5.75
CA ARG A 14 17.06 -1.38 5.97
C ARG A 14 15.98 -2.04 5.12
N ARG A 15 16.29 -2.52 3.91
CA ARG A 15 15.29 -3.18 3.04
C ARG A 15 14.70 -4.45 3.66
N PRO A 16 15.49 -5.48 4.03
CA PRO A 16 14.93 -6.65 4.70
C PRO A 16 14.32 -6.33 6.07
N TYR A 17 14.89 -5.39 6.82
CA TYR A 17 14.31 -4.95 8.10
C TYR A 17 12.91 -4.33 7.92
N ILE A 18 12.77 -3.38 6.99
CA ILE A 18 11.50 -2.71 6.68
C ILE A 18 10.50 -3.68 6.06
N ALA A 19 10.94 -4.61 5.20
CA ALA A 19 10.08 -5.65 4.66
C ALA A 19 9.47 -6.51 5.79
N GLY A 20 10.27 -6.87 6.80
CA GLY A 20 9.78 -7.54 8.01
C GLY A 20 8.75 -6.71 8.79
N LEU A 21 8.93 -5.38 8.87
CA LEU A 21 7.91 -4.49 9.43
C LEU A 21 6.63 -4.46 8.60
N VAL A 22 6.74 -4.47 7.27
CA VAL A 22 5.59 -4.46 6.36
C VAL A 22 4.77 -5.74 6.52
N ASP A 23 5.42 -6.90 6.51
CA ASP A 23 4.75 -8.19 6.67
C ASP A 23 3.97 -8.29 7.99
N ASN A 24 4.53 -7.78 9.08
CA ASN A 24 3.99 -7.99 10.43
C ASN A 24 3.13 -6.84 10.96
N ARG A 25 3.43 -5.59 10.58
CA ARG A 25 2.87 -4.38 11.20
C ARG A 25 2.14 -3.47 10.21
N ALA A 26 2.39 -3.59 8.91
CA ALA A 26 1.72 -2.71 7.95
C ALA A 26 0.25 -3.06 7.76
N ALA A 27 -0.55 -2.00 7.71
CA ALA A 27 -1.88 -2.00 7.16
C ALA A 27 -1.84 -1.48 5.72
N VAL A 28 -1.58 -2.37 4.76
CA VAL A 28 -1.74 -2.07 3.33
C VAL A 28 -3.22 -2.27 2.95
N ALA A 29 -3.83 -1.28 2.32
CA ALA A 29 -5.26 -1.29 2.05
C ALA A 29 -5.62 -0.53 0.77
N VAL A 30 -6.56 -1.12 0.03
CA VAL A 30 -7.31 -0.46 -1.05
C VAL A 30 -8.76 -0.32 -0.59
N THR A 31 -9.20 0.93 -0.42
CA THR A 31 -10.53 1.27 0.11
C THR A 31 -11.33 2.04 -0.91
N ILE A 32 -12.64 1.80 -0.94
CA ILE A 32 -13.58 2.54 -1.78
C ILE A 32 -14.40 3.46 -0.87
N ALA A 33 -14.67 4.67 -1.32
CA ALA A 33 -15.50 5.62 -0.58
C ALA A 33 -16.38 6.43 -1.53
N LYS A 34 -17.59 6.77 -1.07
CA LYS A 34 -18.45 7.73 -1.76
C LYS A 34 -17.74 9.07 -1.92
N ARG A 35 -17.83 9.62 -3.12
CA ARG A 35 -17.17 10.84 -3.59
C ARG A 35 -18.11 11.49 -4.60
N SER A 36 -18.93 12.45 -4.13
CA SER A 36 -19.93 13.14 -4.97
C SER A 36 -19.32 13.87 -6.17
N GLU A 37 -18.06 14.27 -6.04
CA GLU A 37 -17.27 14.97 -7.05
C GLU A 37 -16.73 14.04 -8.17
N ILE A 38 -16.81 12.73 -8.02
CA ILE A 38 -16.34 11.76 -9.03
C ILE A 38 -17.52 11.31 -9.89
N LYS A 39 -17.28 11.18 -11.20
CA LYS A 39 -18.30 10.83 -12.22
C LYS A 39 -19.18 9.63 -11.86
N ILE A 40 -18.60 8.58 -11.26
CA ILE A 40 -19.31 7.36 -10.88
C ILE A 40 -19.82 7.38 -9.42
N GLY A 41 -19.59 8.46 -8.67
CA GLY A 41 -19.99 8.62 -7.27
C GLY A 41 -19.07 7.96 -6.24
N PHE A 42 -18.00 7.30 -6.67
CA PHE A 42 -17.08 6.54 -5.82
C PHE A 42 -15.62 6.76 -6.23
N GLY A 43 -14.72 6.72 -5.25
CA GLY A 43 -13.28 6.82 -5.47
C GLY A 43 -12.48 5.74 -4.74
N VAL A 44 -11.39 5.33 -5.37
CA VAL A 44 -10.42 4.36 -4.84
C VAL A 44 -9.31 5.08 -4.09
N ARG A 45 -9.03 4.66 -2.85
CA ARG A 45 -7.95 5.20 -2.01
C ARG A 45 -7.01 4.09 -1.57
N LEU A 46 -5.71 4.34 -1.74
CA LEU A 46 -4.64 3.47 -1.29
C LEU A 46 -4.07 4.01 0.02
N LYS A 47 -3.74 3.11 0.94
CA LYS A 47 -3.05 3.46 2.17
C LYS A 47 -2.16 2.31 2.62
N CYS A 48 -0.89 2.61 2.89
CA CYS A 48 0.00 1.78 3.67
C CYS A 48 0.29 2.54 4.95
N ARG A 49 0.02 1.91 6.08
CA ARG A 49 0.27 2.48 7.39
C ARG A 49 1.06 1.50 8.23
N ILE A 50 2.19 1.93 8.77
CA ILE A 50 2.97 1.17 9.74
C ILE A 50 2.86 1.88 11.09
N LYS A 51 2.35 1.17 12.10
CA LYS A 51 2.33 1.67 13.48
C LYS A 51 3.62 1.29 14.18
N LEU A 52 4.25 2.28 14.81
CA LEU A 52 5.55 2.13 15.47
C LEU A 52 5.47 2.61 16.92
N PRO A 53 6.08 1.86 17.86
CA PRO A 53 6.06 2.21 19.29
C PRO A 53 7.15 3.22 19.69
N ALA A 54 8.10 3.53 18.80
CA ALA A 54 9.30 4.29 19.14
C ALA A 54 9.69 5.24 17.99
N ALA A 55 10.28 6.39 18.34
CA ALA A 55 10.69 7.42 17.38
C ALA A 55 11.88 6.96 16.51
N GLU A 56 12.76 6.14 17.05
CA GLU A 56 13.94 5.60 16.36
C GLU A 56 13.52 4.66 15.21
N SER A 57 12.46 3.87 15.41
CA SER A 57 11.89 3.06 14.32
C SER A 57 11.24 3.92 13.23
N LEU A 58 10.73 5.09 13.60
CA LEU A 58 10.18 6.05 12.64
C LEU A 58 11.30 6.67 11.83
N GLU A 59 12.41 7.06 12.46
CA GLU A 59 13.57 7.66 11.80
C GLU A 59 14.10 6.77 10.67
N ILE A 60 14.22 5.45 10.91
CA ILE A 60 14.64 4.48 9.89
C ILE A 60 13.71 4.53 8.66
N LEU A 61 12.39 4.58 8.86
CA LEU A 61 11.42 4.64 7.76
C LEU A 61 11.45 5.99 7.04
N THR A 62 11.56 7.11 7.78
CA THR A 62 11.55 8.45 7.18
C THR A 62 12.82 8.70 6.38
N THR A 63 13.99 8.36 6.91
CA THR A 63 15.26 8.47 6.18
C THR A 63 15.26 7.60 4.93
N PHE A 64 14.80 6.34 5.03
CA PHE A 64 14.68 5.47 3.86
C PHE A 64 13.71 6.04 2.82
N ALA A 65 12.60 6.64 3.26
CA ALA A 65 11.62 7.22 2.35
C ALA A 65 12.15 8.48 1.65
N ASP A 66 12.83 9.36 2.39
CA ASP A 66 13.45 10.59 1.87
C ASP A 66 14.53 10.27 0.83
N GLU A 67 15.40 9.28 1.08
CA GLU A 67 16.44 8.82 0.14
C GLU A 67 15.89 8.25 -1.17
N HIS A 68 14.62 7.85 -1.19
CA HIS A 68 13.96 7.21 -2.32
C HIS A 68 12.81 8.04 -2.91
N ASP A 69 12.72 9.33 -2.56
CA ASP A 69 11.67 10.25 -3.02
C ASP A 69 10.23 9.75 -2.75
N ILE A 70 10.06 9.00 -1.66
CA ILE A 70 8.77 8.44 -1.26
C ILE A 70 8.04 9.48 -0.41
N VAL A 71 6.93 10.00 -0.93
CA VAL A 71 6.10 10.95 -0.18
C VAL A 71 5.29 10.22 0.88
N TYR A 72 5.51 10.59 2.14
CA TYR A 72 4.82 10.06 3.30
C TYR A 72 4.23 11.16 4.19
N ARG A 73 3.48 10.74 5.20
CA ARG A 73 3.03 11.55 6.34
C ARG A 73 3.28 10.79 7.63
N VAL A 74 3.61 11.52 8.69
CA VAL A 74 3.70 10.99 10.04
C VAL A 74 2.48 11.47 10.83
N ASP A 75 1.77 10.54 11.48
CA ASP A 75 0.82 10.87 12.54
C ASP A 75 1.43 10.51 13.89
N THR A 76 1.21 11.35 14.89
CA THR A 76 1.52 11.06 16.29
C THR A 76 0.23 11.04 17.08
N ASP A 77 -0.05 9.94 17.75
CA ASP A 77 -1.10 9.90 18.77
C ASP A 77 -0.45 10.22 20.12
N ARG A 78 -0.74 11.42 20.64
CA ARG A 78 -0.20 11.92 21.92
C ARG A 78 -1.20 11.76 23.07
N ASP A 79 -2.40 11.24 22.79
CA ASP A 79 -3.50 11.13 23.77
C ASP A 79 -3.48 9.78 24.51
N THR A 80 -2.51 8.91 24.23
CA THR A 80 -2.32 7.62 24.90
C THR A 80 -1.16 7.64 25.89
N THR A 81 -1.20 6.79 26.92
CA THR A 81 -0.15 6.64 27.95
C THR A 81 1.26 6.39 27.39
N TYR A 82 1.36 5.93 26.14
CA TYR A 82 2.60 5.72 25.40
C TYR A 82 2.51 6.44 24.06
N ASP A 83 3.60 7.09 23.64
CA ASP A 83 3.69 7.68 22.31
C ASP A 83 3.51 6.59 21.24
N SER A 84 2.66 6.86 20.24
CA SER A 84 2.58 6.00 19.07
C SER A 84 2.70 6.79 17.78
N TYR A 85 3.57 6.30 16.90
CA TYR A 85 3.86 6.90 15.61
C TYR A 85 3.20 6.09 14.51
N GLN A 86 2.68 6.78 13.48
CA GLN A 86 2.16 6.13 12.28
C GLN A 86 2.86 6.71 11.06
N PHE A 87 3.67 5.88 10.41
CA PHE A 87 4.21 6.18 9.09
C PHE A 87 3.16 5.83 8.03
N VAL A 88 2.77 6.78 7.19
CA VAL A 88 1.66 6.64 6.24
C VAL A 88 2.08 7.03 4.83
N ILE A 89 1.93 6.10 3.89
CA ILE A 89 2.01 6.35 2.44
C ILE A 89 0.59 6.28 1.87
N SER A 90 0.24 7.21 0.98
CA SER A 90 -1.08 7.21 0.30
C SER A 90 -1.03 7.64 -1.16
N ARG A 91 0.08 8.23 -1.63
CA ARG A 91 0.28 8.49 -3.06
C ARG A 91 0.60 7.18 -3.77
N ARG A 92 -0.05 6.94 -4.92
CA ARG A 92 0.09 5.69 -5.68
C ARG A 92 1.53 5.44 -6.12
N GLN A 93 2.19 6.44 -6.69
CA GLN A 93 3.59 6.37 -7.11
C GLN A 93 4.53 6.04 -5.94
N SER A 94 4.42 6.77 -4.82
CA SER A 94 5.23 6.51 -3.63
C SER A 94 4.96 5.14 -3.00
N MET A 95 3.72 4.65 -3.07
CA MET A 95 3.36 3.30 -2.64
C MET A 95 4.05 2.24 -3.50
N GLN A 96 4.00 2.42 -4.82
CA GLN A 96 4.61 1.51 -5.78
C GLN A 96 6.12 1.48 -5.57
N THR A 97 6.80 2.62 -5.54
CA THR A 97 8.24 2.71 -5.26
C THR A 97 8.61 2.02 -3.94
N PHE A 98 7.89 2.32 -2.86
CA PHE A 98 8.14 1.73 -1.54
C PHE A 98 8.01 0.21 -1.57
N LEU A 99 6.90 -0.32 -2.06
CA LEU A 99 6.68 -1.77 -2.08
C LEU A 99 7.65 -2.49 -3.01
N ARG A 100 8.03 -1.90 -4.15
CA ARG A 100 9.01 -2.48 -5.08
C ARG A 100 10.40 -2.61 -4.50
N LEU A 101 10.85 -1.61 -3.74
CA LEU A 101 12.15 -1.67 -3.07
C LEU A 101 12.22 -2.79 -2.02
N LEU A 102 11.07 -3.16 -1.46
CA LEU A 102 10.94 -4.16 -0.40
C LEU A 102 10.55 -5.54 -0.94
N GLN A 103 9.93 -5.62 -2.11
CA GLN A 103 9.35 -6.84 -2.70
C GLN A 103 10.30 -8.05 -2.65
N PRO A 104 11.61 -7.93 -2.98
CA PRO A 104 12.53 -9.07 -2.91
C PRO A 104 12.73 -9.67 -1.51
N TYR A 105 12.25 -8.99 -0.47
CA TYR A 105 12.40 -9.37 0.93
C TYR A 105 11.04 -9.61 1.64
N LEU A 106 9.91 -9.40 0.94
CA LEU A 106 8.59 -9.72 1.48
C LEU A 106 8.38 -11.24 1.46
N VAL A 107 7.73 -11.76 2.49
CA VAL A 107 7.38 -13.18 2.61
C VAL A 107 5.87 -13.35 2.67
N VAL A 108 5.21 -12.58 3.53
CA VAL A 108 3.76 -12.71 3.76
C VAL A 108 2.96 -11.88 2.75
N ARG A 109 3.49 -10.73 2.34
CA ARG A 109 2.79 -9.76 1.49
C ARG A 109 3.28 -9.70 0.06
N ASP A 110 4.16 -10.61 -0.37
CA ASP A 110 4.79 -10.56 -1.69
C ASP A 110 3.77 -10.54 -2.84
N GLU A 111 2.90 -11.55 -2.90
CA GLU A 111 1.85 -11.65 -3.94
C GLU A 111 0.88 -10.46 -3.92
N ALA A 112 0.52 -9.98 -2.73
CA ALA A 112 -0.34 -8.80 -2.59
C ALA A 112 0.36 -7.52 -3.08
N ALA A 113 1.66 -7.39 -2.80
CA ALA A 113 2.46 -6.26 -3.24
C ALA A 113 2.64 -6.28 -4.76
N GLU A 114 2.85 -7.46 -5.36
CA GLU A 114 2.91 -7.66 -6.80
C GLU A 114 1.60 -7.23 -7.45
N LEU A 115 0.45 -7.79 -7.04
CA LEU A 115 -0.86 -7.45 -7.60
C LEU A 115 -1.17 -5.94 -7.49
N LEU A 116 -0.83 -5.33 -6.36
CA LEU A 116 -1.02 -3.89 -6.17
C LEU A 116 -0.14 -3.06 -7.12
N CYS A 117 1.13 -3.45 -7.29
CA CYS A 117 2.11 -2.68 -8.05
C CYS A 117 2.07 -2.93 -9.56
N GLU A 118 1.75 -4.13 -10.01
CA GLU A 118 1.73 -4.53 -11.42
C GLU A 118 0.37 -4.34 -12.08
N THR A 119 -0.72 -4.43 -11.30
CA THR A 119 -2.07 -4.44 -11.85
C THR A 119 -2.88 -3.25 -11.35
N ILE A 120 -3.16 -3.18 -10.05
CA ILE A 120 -4.14 -2.22 -9.51
C ILE A 120 -3.66 -0.78 -9.69
N ILE A 121 -2.43 -0.44 -9.30
CA ILE A 121 -1.89 0.93 -9.45
C ILE A 121 -1.86 1.34 -10.93
N PRO A 122 -1.29 0.55 -11.86
CA PRO A 122 -1.31 0.89 -13.29
C PRO A 122 -2.71 1.12 -13.86
N ARG A 123 -3.69 0.25 -13.56
CA ARG A 123 -5.09 0.43 -13.98
C ARG A 123 -5.72 1.70 -13.41
N LEU A 124 -5.39 2.04 -12.17
CA LEU A 124 -5.83 3.29 -11.55
C LEU A 124 -5.23 4.53 -12.21
N GLU A 125 -3.99 4.47 -12.68
CA GLU A 125 -3.37 5.54 -13.47
C GLU A 125 -3.97 5.64 -14.88
N ALA A 126 -4.34 4.51 -15.48
CA ALA A 126 -5.04 4.45 -16.77
C ALA A 126 -6.49 4.97 -16.72
N GLY A 127 -7.04 5.18 -15.52
CA GLY A 127 -8.37 5.75 -15.34
C GLY A 127 -9.50 4.72 -15.23
N ASP A 128 -9.21 3.44 -15.00
CA ASP A 128 -10.22 2.38 -14.90
C ASP A 128 -11.26 2.65 -13.79
N HIS A 129 -10.92 3.49 -12.82
CA HIS A 129 -11.82 3.91 -11.76
C HIS A 129 -12.82 5.02 -12.17
N GLN A 130 -12.83 5.46 -13.43
CA GLN A 130 -13.63 6.62 -13.89
C GLN A 130 -14.90 6.23 -14.65
N SER A 131 -15.06 4.96 -15.04
CA SER A 131 -16.26 4.44 -15.71
C SER A 131 -16.78 3.21 -14.96
N LYS A 132 -18.10 2.99 -14.96
CA LYS A 132 -18.70 1.86 -14.24
C LYS A 132 -18.18 0.51 -14.72
N ALA A 133 -18.10 0.29 -16.04
CA ALA A 133 -17.66 -0.97 -16.62
C ALA A 133 -16.20 -1.30 -16.27
N SER A 134 -15.28 -0.36 -16.49
CA SER A 134 -13.87 -0.54 -16.14
C SER A 134 -13.67 -0.66 -14.62
N PHE A 135 -14.50 0.02 -13.83
CA PHE A 135 -14.46 -0.05 -12.37
C PHE A 135 -14.88 -1.42 -11.86
N LEU A 136 -15.92 -2.05 -12.44
CA LEU A 136 -16.34 -3.41 -12.07
C LEU A 136 -15.21 -4.43 -12.34
N SER A 137 -14.53 -4.33 -13.48
CA SER A 137 -13.35 -5.17 -13.75
C SER A 137 -12.20 -4.88 -12.79
N LEU A 138 -11.93 -3.61 -12.46
CA LEU A 138 -10.93 -3.25 -11.44
C LEU A 138 -11.30 -3.78 -10.05
N MET A 139 -12.59 -3.87 -9.73
CA MET A 139 -13.05 -4.37 -8.44
C MET A 139 -12.70 -5.84 -8.21
N GLN A 140 -12.66 -6.66 -9.28
CA GLN A 140 -12.20 -8.04 -9.18
C GLN A 140 -10.76 -8.11 -8.64
N ASP A 141 -9.83 -7.34 -9.22
CA ASP A 141 -8.44 -7.27 -8.74
C ASP A 141 -8.36 -6.74 -7.30
N ILE A 142 -9.17 -5.73 -6.97
CA ILE A 142 -9.21 -5.14 -5.63
C ILE A 142 -9.68 -6.17 -4.59
N GLU A 143 -10.63 -7.04 -4.94
CA GLU A 143 -11.10 -8.10 -4.05
C GLU A 143 -10.07 -9.19 -3.86
N THR A 144 -9.45 -9.67 -4.94
CA THR A 144 -8.32 -10.59 -4.85
C THR A 144 -7.21 -10.00 -3.97
N PHE A 145 -6.86 -8.73 -4.16
CA PHE A 145 -5.91 -8.05 -3.28
C PHE A 145 -6.37 -8.05 -1.80
N ARG A 146 -7.66 -7.76 -1.53
CA ARG A 146 -8.21 -7.76 -0.17
C ARG A 146 -8.15 -9.14 0.47
N GLU A 147 -8.37 -10.21 -0.29
CA GLU A 147 -8.21 -11.58 0.16
C GLU A 147 -6.76 -11.88 0.54
N LEU A 148 -5.81 -11.57 -0.36
CA LEU A 148 -4.38 -11.74 -0.13
C LEU A 148 -3.89 -10.97 1.11
N VAL A 149 -4.45 -9.78 1.38
CA VAL A 149 -4.09 -9.03 2.59
C VAL A 149 -4.86 -9.44 3.85
N GLY A 150 -5.76 -10.43 3.78
CA GLY A 150 -6.55 -10.92 4.91
C GLY A 150 -7.64 -9.93 5.36
N ARG A 151 -8.23 -9.19 4.43
CA ARG A 151 -9.20 -8.10 4.69
C ARG A 151 -10.51 -8.20 3.91
N ALA A 152 -10.74 -9.27 3.16
CA ALA A 152 -11.95 -9.46 2.34
C ALA A 152 -13.25 -9.16 3.12
N ASN A 153 -13.42 -9.76 4.31
CA ASN A 153 -14.66 -9.69 5.10
C ASN A 153 -14.98 -8.32 5.73
N ARG A 154 -14.24 -7.25 5.40
CA ARG A 154 -14.42 -5.92 6.02
C ARG A 154 -14.83 -4.84 5.02
N ALA A 155 -14.98 -5.18 3.75
CA ALA A 155 -15.36 -4.21 2.73
C ALA A 155 -16.87 -3.97 2.75
N LYS A 156 -17.28 -2.70 2.87
CA LYS A 156 -18.66 -2.26 2.65
C LYS A 156 -19.03 -2.18 1.16
N TYR A 157 -18.02 -2.01 0.32
CA TYR A 157 -18.12 -1.76 -1.10
C TYR A 157 -17.27 -2.83 -1.81
N ASP A 158 -17.92 -3.95 -2.05
CA ASP A 158 -17.46 -5.12 -2.82
C ASP A 158 -18.02 -5.07 -4.25
N LEU A 159 -17.64 -6.02 -5.09
CA LEU A 159 -18.07 -6.15 -6.47
C LEU A 159 -19.59 -6.34 -6.55
N GLU A 160 -20.14 -7.23 -5.71
CA GLU A 160 -21.58 -7.50 -5.63
C GLU A 160 -22.37 -6.22 -5.37
N PHE A 161 -21.95 -5.40 -4.39
CA PHE A 161 -22.55 -4.09 -4.14
C PHE A 161 -22.62 -3.22 -5.39
N PHE A 162 -21.56 -3.17 -6.22
CA PHE A 162 -21.54 -2.33 -7.42
C PHE A 162 -22.33 -2.93 -8.57
N GLN A 163 -22.38 -4.26 -8.69
CA GLN A 163 -23.20 -4.94 -9.68
C GLN A 163 -24.68 -4.63 -9.43
N ASP A 164 -25.12 -4.72 -8.17
CA ASP A 164 -26.48 -4.40 -7.75
C ASP A 164 -26.80 -2.91 -7.90
N GLU A 165 -25.94 -2.02 -7.37
CA GLU A 165 -26.15 -0.56 -7.40
C GLU A 165 -26.25 -0.03 -8.84
N TRP A 166 -25.56 -0.66 -9.80
CA TRP A 166 -25.54 -0.21 -11.19
C TRP A 166 -26.35 -1.07 -12.16
N GLY A 167 -26.86 -2.23 -11.72
CA GLY A 167 -27.56 -3.19 -12.58
C GLY A 167 -26.68 -3.68 -13.73
N MET A 168 -25.40 -3.94 -13.46
CA MET A 168 -24.38 -4.28 -14.45
C MET A 168 -23.56 -5.48 -13.99
N GLU A 169 -23.21 -6.38 -14.92
CA GLU A 169 -22.22 -7.43 -14.66
C GLU A 169 -20.79 -6.92 -14.93
N ALA A 170 -19.80 -7.55 -14.30
CA ALA A 170 -18.41 -7.25 -14.61
C ALA A 170 -18.08 -7.78 -16.01
N PRO A 171 -17.36 -7.01 -16.85
CA PRO A 171 -16.93 -7.52 -18.13
C PRO A 171 -16.00 -8.72 -17.94
N SER A 172 -16.29 -9.80 -18.67
CA SER A 172 -15.48 -11.03 -18.72
C SER A 172 -14.12 -10.83 -19.34
#